data_AF-A0A452EVY8-F1
#
_entry.id   AF-A0A452EVY8-F1
#
_cell.length_a   1.000
_cell.length_b   1.000
_cell.length_c   1.000
_cell.angle_alpha   90.00
_cell.angle_beta   90.00
_cell.angle_gamma   90.00
#
_symmetry.space_group_name_H-M   'P 1'
#
loop_
_entity.id
_entity.type
_entity.pdbx_description
1 polymer ?
#
loop_
_entity_poly.entity_id
_entity_poly.type
_entity_poly.pdbx_seq_one_letter_code
_entity_poly.pdbx_strand_id
1 'polypeptide(L)'
;KFDLGSRYIRSHQLFSKLLDSLVQDGELTKALEQKPDDAQYYCQRAYCHILLGNYSDAVADAKKSLELNPNSSTALLRKGICEYHEKNYAAALESFTEGQKLNSADADFIAWIKRCQEAQNGKFSFFFFNRYDWYQTESQVIITLMIKNVQKNDVKVEFSEKELSALVKLPSGEDYSLKLRLLHPIIPEQSTFKVLSTKIEIKMKKPEAVRWEKLEGQGDVPNPKPFTADVKNLYPSSSHYTRNWDKLVGEIKEEEKNEKLEGDAALNKLFQQIYSDGSDEVKRAMNKSFMESGGTVLSTNWSDVGKRKVEINPPDDMEWKKY
;
A
#
# COMPACT_ATOMS: atom_id res chain seq x y z
N LYS A 1 -15.18 -32.55 4.43
CA LYS A 1 -16.64 -32.70 4.66
C LYS A 1 -17.21 -31.32 4.92
N PHE A 2 -17.94 -30.76 3.95
CA PHE A 2 -18.57 -29.43 4.09
C PHE A 2 -19.70 -29.51 5.11
N ASP A 3 -19.65 -28.63 6.11
CA ASP A 3 -20.63 -28.56 7.21
C ASP A 3 -21.95 -27.94 6.73
N LEU A 4 -22.72 -28.73 5.99
CA LEU A 4 -24.05 -28.39 5.49
C LEU A 4 -25.08 -28.32 6.63
N GLY A 5 -24.86 -29.06 7.72
CA GLY A 5 -25.73 -29.10 8.89
C GLY A 5 -25.74 -27.77 9.66
N SER A 6 -24.57 -27.20 9.94
CA SER A 6 -24.49 -25.90 10.64
C SER A 6 -25.07 -24.74 9.83
N ARG A 7 -24.97 -24.78 8.50
CA ARG A 7 -25.58 -23.77 7.62
C ARG A 7 -27.11 -23.88 7.62
N TYR A 8 -27.65 -25.09 7.60
CA TYR A 8 -29.09 -25.34 7.64
C TYR A 8 -29.71 -24.93 8.98
N ILE A 9 -29.06 -25.27 10.10
CA ILE A 9 -29.52 -24.89 11.45
C ILE A 9 -29.52 -23.38 11.62
N ARG A 10 -28.44 -22.69 11.20
CA ARG A 10 -28.38 -21.22 11.24
C ARG A 10 -29.45 -20.58 10.34
N SER A 11 -29.68 -21.13 9.15
CA SER A 11 -30.72 -20.65 8.24
C SER A 11 -32.12 -20.80 8.84
N HIS A 12 -32.42 -21.94 9.46
CA HIS A 12 -33.71 -22.18 10.11
C HIS A 12 -33.94 -21.26 11.33
N GLN A 13 -32.90 -21.06 12.15
CA GLN A 13 -32.96 -20.14 13.29
C GLN A 13 -33.17 -18.69 12.85
N LEU A 14 -32.50 -18.25 11.79
CA LEU A 14 -32.69 -16.91 11.21
C LEU A 14 -34.11 -16.73 10.65
N PHE A 15 -34.62 -17.75 9.94
CA PHE A 15 -35.98 -17.73 9.41
C PHE A 15 -37.05 -17.67 10.50
N SER A 16 -36.90 -18.48 11.55
CA SER A 16 -37.79 -18.44 12.72
C SER A 16 -37.78 -17.05 13.36
N LYS A 17 -36.59 -16.47 13.59
CA LYS A 17 -36.46 -15.15 14.21
C LYS A 17 -37.08 -14.04 13.36
N LEU A 18 -36.99 -14.13 12.03
CA LEU A 18 -37.64 -13.19 11.11
C LEU A 18 -39.16 -13.31 11.18
N LEU A 19 -39.69 -14.54 11.20
CA LEU A 19 -41.13 -14.77 11.32
C LEU A 19 -41.67 -14.23 12.65
N ASP A 20 -40.98 -14.48 13.76
CA ASP A 20 -41.34 -13.95 15.07
C ASP A 20 -41.30 -12.41 15.08
N SER A 21 -40.32 -11.81 14.39
CA SER A 21 -40.20 -10.35 14.27
C SER A 21 -41.35 -9.72 13.48
N LEU A 22 -41.84 -10.39 12.43
CA LEU A 22 -43.01 -9.96 11.64
C LEU A 22 -44.30 -10.04 12.47
N VAL A 23 -44.49 -11.12 13.22
CA VAL A 23 -45.67 -11.25 14.11
C VAL A 23 -45.64 -10.16 15.18
N GLN A 24 -44.48 -9.97 15.80
CA GLN A 24 -44.29 -8.96 16.85
C GLN A 24 -44.52 -7.54 16.34
N ASP A 25 -44.12 -7.21 15.11
CA ASP A 25 -44.34 -5.91 14.49
C ASP A 25 -45.84 -5.58 14.34
N GLY A 26 -46.63 -6.57 13.91
CA GLY A 26 -48.09 -6.43 13.79
C GLY A 26 -48.78 -6.26 15.15
N GLU A 27 -48.31 -6.94 16.19
CA GLU A 27 -48.82 -6.78 17.56
C GLU A 27 -48.47 -5.41 18.13
N LEU A 28 -47.24 -4.93 17.93
CA LEU A 28 -46.79 -3.62 18.39
C LEU A 28 -47.54 -2.48 17.71
N THR A 29 -47.86 -2.63 16.43
CA THR A 29 -48.68 -1.65 15.70
C THR A 29 -50.10 -1.54 16.29
N LYS A 30 -50.75 -2.68 16.58
CA LYS A 30 -52.05 -2.69 17.29
C LYS A 30 -51.96 -2.12 18.71
N ALA A 31 -50.86 -2.39 19.42
CA ALA A 31 -50.64 -1.84 20.77
C ALA A 31 -50.49 -0.32 20.72
N LEU A 32 -49.79 0.22 19.71
CA LEU A 32 -49.61 1.66 19.49
C LEU A 32 -50.92 2.36 19.08
N GLU A 33 -51.83 1.68 18.38
CA GLU A 33 -53.19 2.21 18.13
C GLU A 33 -53.98 2.41 19.44
N GLN A 34 -53.76 1.56 20.44
CA GLN A 34 -54.42 1.66 21.75
C GLN A 34 -53.69 2.63 22.70
N LYS A 35 -52.36 2.73 22.60
CA LYS A 35 -51.50 3.55 23.45
C LYS A 35 -50.42 4.24 22.61
N PRO A 36 -50.73 5.39 22.00
CA PRO A 36 -49.82 6.06 21.05
C PRO A 36 -48.62 6.76 21.72
N ASP A 37 -48.61 6.90 23.04
CA ASP A 37 -47.61 7.66 23.79
C ASP A 37 -46.60 6.78 24.55
N ASP A 38 -46.59 5.48 24.29
CA ASP A 38 -45.66 4.56 24.96
C ASP A 38 -44.32 4.46 24.20
N ALA A 39 -43.29 5.09 24.77
CA ALA A 39 -41.93 5.08 24.23
C ALA A 39 -41.36 3.66 24.04
N GLN A 40 -41.74 2.71 24.90
CA GLN A 40 -41.20 1.36 24.85
C GLN A 40 -41.68 0.60 23.62
N TYR A 41 -42.95 0.78 23.23
CA TYR A 41 -43.49 0.13 22.03
C TYR A 41 -42.83 0.64 20.75
N TYR A 42 -42.58 1.95 20.63
CA TYR A 42 -41.80 2.48 19.49
C TYR A 42 -40.38 1.94 19.48
N CYS A 43 -39.72 1.88 20.64
CA CYS A 43 -38.38 1.32 20.73
C CYS A 43 -38.37 -0.14 20.27
N GLN A 44 -39.29 -0.97 20.76
CA GLN A 44 -39.43 -2.38 20.37
C GLN A 44 -39.76 -2.55 18.90
N ARG A 45 -40.64 -1.71 18.34
CA ARG A 45 -40.99 -1.75 16.92
C ARG A 45 -39.78 -1.40 16.04
N ALA A 46 -38.99 -0.38 16.42
CA ALA A 46 -37.72 -0.08 15.75
C ALA A 46 -36.77 -1.28 15.72
N TYR A 47 -36.74 -2.12 16.76
CA TYR A 47 -35.93 -3.34 16.76
C TYR A 47 -36.46 -4.41 15.80
N CYS A 48 -37.78 -4.61 15.73
CA CYS A 48 -38.39 -5.48 14.74
C CYS A 48 -38.03 -5.01 13.32
N HIS A 49 -38.18 -3.72 13.03
CA HIS A 49 -37.80 -3.15 11.73
C HIS A 49 -36.30 -3.31 11.42
N ILE A 50 -35.40 -3.19 12.41
CA ILE A 50 -33.95 -3.48 12.24
C ILE A 50 -33.74 -4.94 11.81
N LEU A 51 -34.42 -5.89 12.45
CA LEU A 51 -34.29 -7.31 12.12
C LEU A 51 -34.84 -7.64 10.73
N LEU A 52 -35.85 -6.89 10.29
CA LEU A 52 -36.44 -7.00 8.94
C LEU A 52 -35.65 -6.25 7.86
N GLY A 53 -34.68 -5.42 8.25
CA GLY A 53 -33.88 -4.59 7.34
C GLY A 53 -34.56 -3.28 6.90
N ASN A 54 -35.69 -2.91 7.52
CA ASN A 54 -36.44 -1.69 7.23
C ASN A 54 -35.87 -0.52 8.06
N TYR A 55 -34.64 -0.10 7.73
CA TYR A 55 -33.91 0.88 8.55
C TYR A 55 -34.55 2.27 8.59
N SER A 56 -35.18 2.73 7.52
CA SER A 56 -35.84 4.04 7.45
C SER A 56 -36.97 4.20 8.46
N ASP A 57 -37.83 3.18 8.53
CA ASP A 57 -38.97 3.15 9.44
C ASP A 57 -38.48 2.97 10.89
N ALA A 58 -37.44 2.15 11.08
CA ALA A 58 -36.80 1.99 12.38
C ALA A 58 -36.19 3.29 12.92
N VAL A 59 -35.62 4.16 12.06
CA VAL A 59 -35.14 5.49 12.46
C VAL A 59 -36.30 6.36 12.93
N ALA A 60 -37.44 6.34 12.22
CA ALA A 60 -38.62 7.12 12.58
C ALA A 60 -39.16 6.69 13.96
N ASP A 61 -39.28 5.39 14.19
CA ASP A 61 -39.72 4.83 15.47
C ASP A 61 -38.72 5.10 16.60
N ALA A 62 -37.41 4.96 16.35
CA ALA A 62 -36.40 5.26 17.35
C ALA A 62 -36.40 6.75 17.74
N LYS A 63 -36.61 7.66 16.76
CA LYS A 63 -36.78 9.10 17.03
C LYS A 63 -38.04 9.37 17.85
N LYS A 64 -39.17 8.75 17.50
CA LYS A 64 -40.41 8.90 18.27
C LYS A 64 -40.26 8.40 19.71
N SER A 65 -39.56 7.28 19.90
CA SER A 65 -39.21 6.79 21.23
C SER A 65 -38.36 7.79 22.03
N LEU A 66 -37.44 8.50 21.38
CA LEU A 66 -36.57 9.48 22.02
C LEU A 66 -37.29 10.82 22.30
N GLU A 67 -38.28 11.19 21.49
CA GLU A 67 -39.18 12.31 21.80
C GLU A 67 -39.96 12.07 23.10
N LEU A 68 -40.44 10.84 23.29
CA LEU A 68 -41.22 10.44 24.47
C LEU A 68 -40.33 10.15 25.68
N ASN A 69 -39.13 9.58 25.47
CA ASN A 69 -38.14 9.33 26.50
C ASN A 69 -36.71 9.66 26.00
N PRO A 70 -36.24 10.90 26.23
CA PRO A 70 -34.92 11.35 25.76
C PRO A 70 -33.74 10.59 26.37
N ASN A 71 -33.92 9.98 27.54
CA ASN A 71 -32.84 9.31 28.28
C ASN A 71 -32.77 7.80 28.02
N SER A 72 -33.35 7.32 26.93
CA SER A 72 -33.33 5.90 26.57
C SER A 72 -32.06 5.53 25.80
N SER A 73 -31.09 4.94 26.49
CA SER A 73 -29.86 4.41 25.87
C SER A 73 -30.17 3.37 24.80
N THR A 74 -31.14 2.48 25.04
CA THR A 74 -31.57 1.47 24.06
C THR A 74 -32.13 2.07 22.77
N ALA A 75 -32.88 3.17 22.86
CA ALA A 75 -33.42 3.85 21.68
C ALA A 75 -32.31 4.56 20.89
N LEU A 76 -31.33 5.18 21.56
CA LEU A 76 -30.13 5.76 20.92
C LEU A 76 -29.28 4.68 20.23
N LEU A 77 -29.10 3.53 20.85
CA LEU A 77 -28.40 2.40 20.26
C LEU A 77 -29.09 1.93 18.98
N ARG A 78 -30.42 1.74 19.02
CA ARG A 78 -31.21 1.32 17.85
C ARG A 78 -31.17 2.37 16.74
N LYS A 79 -31.34 3.65 17.07
CA LYS A 79 -31.21 4.77 16.13
C LYS A 79 -29.84 4.75 15.42
N GLY A 80 -28.75 4.66 16.19
CA GLY A 80 -27.40 4.63 15.63
C GLY A 80 -27.15 3.41 14.72
N ILE A 81 -27.69 2.24 15.06
CA ILE A 81 -27.60 1.03 14.21
C ILE A 81 -28.30 1.28 12.86
N CYS A 82 -29.51 1.85 12.88
CA CYS A 82 -30.22 2.16 11.64
C CYS A 82 -29.46 3.17 10.78
N GLU A 83 -29.00 4.27 11.38
CA GLU A 83 -28.23 5.32 10.68
C GLU A 83 -26.93 4.76 10.08
N TYR A 84 -26.28 3.80 10.75
CA TYR A 84 -25.13 3.08 10.22
C TYR A 84 -25.47 2.28 8.96
N HIS A 85 -26.59 1.54 8.98
CA HIS A 85 -27.05 0.75 7.84
C HIS A 85 -27.55 1.63 6.67
N GLU A 86 -28.05 2.83 6.95
CA GLU A 86 -28.33 3.87 5.96
C GLU A 86 -27.08 4.57 5.42
N LYS A 87 -25.87 4.17 5.88
CA LYS A 87 -24.56 4.75 5.53
C LYS A 87 -24.35 6.19 6.01
N ASN A 88 -25.18 6.67 6.93
CA ASN A 88 -25.08 7.96 7.59
C ASN A 88 -24.17 7.86 8.83
N TYR A 89 -22.91 7.51 8.61
CA TYR A 89 -21.98 7.18 9.70
C TYR A 89 -21.70 8.36 10.66
N ALA A 90 -21.81 9.60 10.21
CA ALA A 90 -21.64 10.79 11.06
C ALA A 90 -22.76 10.91 12.10
N ALA A 91 -24.02 10.84 11.65
CA ALA A 91 -25.18 10.83 12.54
C ALA A 91 -25.16 9.61 13.48
N ALA A 92 -24.79 8.43 12.96
CA ALA A 92 -24.65 7.22 13.78
C ALA A 92 -23.62 7.40 14.91
N LEU A 93 -22.48 8.03 14.63
CA LEU A 93 -21.44 8.30 15.64
C LEU A 93 -21.96 9.24 16.73
N GLU A 94 -22.68 10.30 16.37
CA GLU A 94 -23.33 11.19 17.34
C GLU A 94 -24.30 10.41 18.23
N SER A 95 -25.24 9.67 17.64
CA SER A 95 -26.22 8.85 18.36
C SER A 95 -25.56 7.85 19.32
N PHE A 96 -24.47 7.18 18.91
CA PHE A 96 -23.76 6.24 19.80
C PHE A 96 -22.97 6.94 20.91
N THR A 97 -22.38 8.11 20.64
CA THR A 97 -21.66 8.88 21.68
C THR A 97 -22.60 9.49 22.71
N GLU A 98 -23.80 9.91 22.31
CA GLU A 98 -24.87 10.31 23.23
C GLU A 98 -25.32 9.13 24.09
N GLY A 99 -25.56 7.96 23.47
CA GLY A 99 -25.95 6.76 24.19
C GLY A 99 -24.88 6.30 25.20
N GLN A 100 -23.61 6.42 24.84
CA GLN A 100 -22.48 6.12 25.73
C GLN A 100 -22.42 7.05 26.95
N LYS A 101 -22.81 8.34 26.81
CA LYS A 101 -22.88 9.26 27.95
C LYS A 101 -23.96 8.84 28.96
N LEU A 102 -25.07 8.26 28.48
CA LEU A 102 -26.15 7.76 29.34
C LEU A 102 -25.80 6.41 29.98
N ASN A 103 -25.12 5.52 29.24
CA ASN A 103 -24.67 4.23 29.74
C ASN A 103 -23.25 3.92 29.28
N SER A 104 -22.27 4.34 30.06
CA SER A 104 -20.85 4.23 29.71
C SER A 104 -20.28 2.81 29.83
N ALA A 105 -20.99 1.91 30.50
CA ALA A 105 -20.57 0.52 30.73
C ALA A 105 -20.98 -0.44 29.62
N ASP A 106 -21.84 -0.01 28.69
CA ASP A 106 -22.36 -0.87 27.63
C ASP A 106 -21.33 -1.01 26.49
N ALA A 107 -20.83 -2.24 26.34
CA ALA A 107 -19.83 -2.60 25.35
C ALA A 107 -20.32 -2.43 23.91
N ASP A 108 -21.64 -2.44 23.68
CA ASP A 108 -22.21 -2.28 22.35
C ASP A 108 -21.92 -0.90 21.77
N PHE A 109 -22.01 0.18 22.57
CA PHE A 109 -21.67 1.53 22.09
C PHE A 109 -20.19 1.62 21.68
N ILE A 110 -19.28 1.04 22.46
CA ILE A 110 -17.84 1.06 22.14
C ILE A 110 -17.59 0.31 20.82
N ALA A 111 -18.20 -0.86 20.65
CA ALA A 111 -18.07 -1.66 19.44
C ALA A 111 -18.64 -0.92 18.21
N TRP A 112 -19.80 -0.28 18.33
CA TRP A 112 -20.43 0.46 17.25
C TRP A 112 -19.72 1.77 16.90
N ILE A 113 -19.23 2.53 17.87
CA ILE A 113 -18.40 3.72 17.63
C ILE A 113 -17.15 3.33 16.84
N LYS A 114 -16.47 2.26 17.25
CA LYS A 114 -15.30 1.75 16.52
C LYS A 114 -15.67 1.35 15.08
N ARG A 115 -16.78 0.65 14.86
CA ARG A 115 -17.28 0.30 13.52
C ARG A 115 -17.62 1.52 12.67
N CYS A 116 -18.26 2.55 13.25
CA CYS A 116 -18.54 3.81 12.56
C CYS A 116 -17.26 4.53 12.14
N GLN A 117 -16.28 4.60 13.04
CA GLN A 117 -14.97 5.18 12.75
C GLN A 117 -14.25 4.37 11.66
N GLU A 118 -14.28 3.05 11.70
CA GLU A 118 -13.73 2.18 10.66
C GLU A 118 -14.47 2.32 9.33
N ALA A 119 -15.78 2.55 9.31
CA ALA A 119 -16.57 2.72 8.08
C ALA A 119 -16.42 4.12 7.47
N GLN A 120 -16.33 5.17 8.31
CA GLN A 120 -15.93 6.51 7.87
C GLN A 120 -14.50 6.50 7.34
N ASN A 121 -13.59 5.90 8.11
CA ASN A 121 -12.24 5.67 7.68
C ASN A 121 -12.23 4.78 6.46
N GLY A 122 -13.13 3.81 6.26
CA GLY A 122 -13.23 2.94 5.09
C GLY A 122 -13.54 3.67 3.79
N LYS A 123 -14.31 4.77 3.85
CA LYS A 123 -14.46 5.73 2.73
C LYS A 123 -13.21 6.61 2.55
N PHE A 124 -12.40 6.77 3.58
CA PHE A 124 -11.08 7.42 3.55
C PHE A 124 -9.90 6.43 3.32
N SER A 125 -10.15 5.13 3.36
CA SER A 125 -9.15 4.05 3.48
C SER A 125 -8.96 3.30 2.17
N PHE A 126 -9.62 3.76 1.09
CA PHE A 126 -9.19 3.40 -0.25
C PHE A 126 -8.03 4.27 -0.78
N PHE A 127 -7.51 5.24 0.02
CA PHE A 127 -6.33 6.01 -0.37
C PHE A 127 -5.24 6.27 0.69
N PHE A 128 -5.39 5.91 1.98
CA PHE A 128 -4.38 6.35 2.97
C PHE A 128 -3.96 5.34 4.05
N PHE A 129 -3.78 4.07 3.69
CA PHE A 129 -2.90 3.15 4.42
C PHE A 129 -1.59 2.89 3.66
N ASN A 130 -0.98 3.99 3.21
CA ASN A 130 0.47 4.25 3.12
C ASN A 130 0.60 5.73 2.74
N ARG A 131 0.30 6.64 3.68
CA ARG A 131 0.41 8.09 3.40
C ARG A 131 1.84 8.49 3.06
N TYR A 132 2.79 7.75 3.60
CA TYR A 132 4.20 7.84 3.29
C TYR A 132 4.83 6.47 3.55
N ASP A 133 5.90 6.16 2.82
CA ASP A 133 6.82 5.09 3.17
C ASP A 133 7.98 5.69 3.98
N TRP A 134 8.58 4.94 4.89
CA TRP A 134 9.77 5.42 5.58
C TRP A 134 10.79 4.32 5.80
N TYR A 135 12.06 4.71 5.71
CA TYR A 135 13.20 3.87 6.03
C TYR A 135 14.26 4.72 6.72
N GLN A 136 15.30 4.07 7.24
CA GLN A 136 16.37 4.76 7.95
C GLN A 136 17.72 4.17 7.58
N THR A 137 18.72 5.03 7.59
CA THR A 137 20.14 4.64 7.61
C THR A 137 20.67 4.80 9.02
N GLU A 138 21.96 4.59 9.25
CA GLU A 138 22.58 4.87 10.55
C GLU A 138 22.44 6.34 10.95
N SER A 139 22.47 7.25 9.98
CA SER A 139 22.58 8.69 10.22
C SER A 139 21.31 9.49 9.87
N GLN A 140 20.36 8.91 9.14
CA GLN A 140 19.19 9.63 8.64
C GLN A 140 17.92 8.78 8.72
N VAL A 141 16.78 9.45 8.83
CA VAL A 141 15.45 8.88 8.64
C VAL A 141 14.84 9.53 7.40
N ILE A 142 14.35 8.72 6.47
CA ILE A 142 13.84 9.19 5.19
C ILE A 142 12.36 8.80 5.09
N ILE A 143 11.52 9.79 4.80
CA ILE A 143 10.09 9.64 4.57
C ILE A 143 9.83 9.95 3.09
N THR A 144 9.05 9.10 2.43
CA THR A 144 8.70 9.22 1.01
C THR A 144 7.19 9.36 0.84
N LEU A 145 6.76 10.48 0.26
CA LEU A 145 5.38 10.76 -0.11
C LEU A 145 5.19 10.49 -1.60
N MET A 146 4.33 9.53 -1.96
CA MET A 146 4.10 9.16 -3.37
C MET A 146 3.09 10.09 -4.06
N ILE A 147 3.45 11.36 -4.20
CA ILE A 147 2.61 12.39 -4.82
C ILE A 147 3.23 12.80 -6.17
N LYS A 148 2.44 12.71 -7.24
CA LYS A 148 2.89 13.00 -8.61
C LYS A 148 2.59 14.44 -9.02
N ASN A 149 3.40 14.98 -9.91
CA ASN A 149 3.14 16.25 -10.61
C ASN A 149 2.99 17.48 -9.68
N VAL A 150 3.81 17.54 -8.63
CA VAL A 150 3.83 18.67 -7.68
C VAL A 150 5.05 19.55 -7.93
N GLN A 151 4.85 20.86 -7.93
CA GLN A 151 5.96 21.82 -8.05
C GLN A 151 6.59 22.11 -6.70
N LYS A 152 7.88 22.46 -6.70
CA LYS A 152 8.61 22.77 -5.45
C LYS A 152 7.98 23.90 -4.65
N ASN A 153 7.36 24.88 -5.31
CA ASN A 153 6.73 26.03 -4.67
C ASN A 153 5.43 25.68 -3.92
N ASP A 154 4.82 24.54 -4.27
CA ASP A 154 3.55 24.07 -3.69
C ASP A 154 3.78 23.17 -2.47
N VAL A 155 5.04 22.89 -2.13
CA VAL A 155 5.45 22.05 -1.01
C VAL A 155 6.11 22.89 0.06
N LYS A 156 5.54 22.89 1.25
CA LYS A 156 6.11 23.52 2.44
C LYS A 156 6.40 22.45 3.48
N VAL A 157 7.67 22.30 3.86
CA VAL A 157 8.09 21.37 4.91
C VAL A 157 8.76 22.15 6.03
N GLU A 158 8.29 21.94 7.26
CA GLU A 158 8.82 22.54 8.48
C GLU A 158 9.33 21.43 9.39
N PHE A 159 10.58 21.59 9.85
CA PHE A 159 11.25 20.68 10.76
C PHE A 159 11.33 21.31 12.15
N SER A 160 11.01 20.52 13.17
CA SER A 160 11.24 20.82 14.58
C SER A 160 11.98 19.64 15.21
N GLU A 161 12.56 19.83 16.40
CA GLU A 161 13.37 18.80 17.06
C GLU A 161 12.64 17.45 17.17
N LYS A 162 11.33 17.45 17.43
CA LYS A 162 10.51 16.23 17.56
C LYS A 162 9.23 16.27 16.72
N GLU A 163 9.09 17.23 15.81
CA GLU A 163 7.90 17.32 14.97
C GLU A 163 8.29 17.59 13.52
N LEU A 164 7.54 16.97 12.60
CA LEU A 164 7.63 17.22 11.16
C LEU A 164 6.25 17.66 10.67
N SER A 165 6.20 18.78 9.96
CA SER A 165 4.98 19.23 9.27
C SER A 165 5.27 19.43 7.80
N ALA A 166 4.55 18.73 6.92
CA ALA A 166 4.63 18.89 5.48
C ALA A 166 3.24 19.20 4.91
N LEU A 167 3.13 20.31 4.19
CA LEU A 167 1.93 20.75 3.49
C LEU A 167 2.22 20.76 2.01
N VAL A 168 1.36 20.12 1.23
CA VAL A 168 1.49 19.96 -0.21
C VAL A 168 0.18 20.40 -0.86
N LYS A 169 0.23 21.46 -1.65
CA LYS A 169 -0.94 21.91 -2.41
C LYS A 169 -1.08 21.06 -3.68
N LEU A 170 -2.19 20.36 -3.81
CA LEU A 170 -2.46 19.55 -5.00
C LEU A 170 -3.20 20.37 -6.06
N PRO A 171 -2.92 20.15 -7.36
CA PRO A 171 -3.65 20.81 -8.44
C PRO A 171 -5.13 20.40 -8.50
N SER A 172 -5.53 19.33 -7.82
CA SER A 172 -6.93 18.89 -7.67
C SER A 172 -7.74 19.72 -6.67
N GLY A 173 -7.11 20.64 -5.93
CA GLY A 173 -7.76 21.54 -4.97
C GLY A 173 -7.85 21.02 -3.53
N GLU A 174 -7.52 19.75 -3.28
CA GLU A 174 -7.41 19.19 -1.93
C GLU A 174 -5.96 19.29 -1.43
N ASP A 175 -5.71 20.14 -0.43
CA ASP A 175 -4.38 20.25 0.16
C ASP A 175 -4.04 19.00 0.99
N TYR A 176 -2.89 18.40 0.72
CA TYR A 176 -2.37 17.29 1.50
C TYR A 176 -1.54 17.81 2.68
N SER A 177 -1.93 17.44 3.90
CA SER A 177 -1.18 17.80 5.11
C SER A 177 -0.71 16.55 5.87
N LEU A 178 0.58 16.53 6.19
CA LEU A 178 1.22 15.52 7.00
C LEU A 178 1.82 16.20 8.24
N LYS A 179 1.38 15.80 9.42
CA LYS A 179 1.95 16.26 10.69
C LYS A 179 2.31 15.05 11.54
N LEU A 180 3.59 14.90 11.84
CA LEU A 180 4.14 13.78 12.59
C LEU A 180 4.80 14.27 13.87
N ARG A 181 4.57 13.55 14.97
CA ARG A 181 5.30 13.68 16.23
C ARG A 181 6.31 12.57 16.33
N LEU A 182 7.57 12.91 16.08
CA LEU A 182 8.67 11.96 16.02
C LEU A 182 8.98 11.42 17.41
N LEU A 183 9.19 10.11 17.48
CA LEU A 183 9.57 9.44 18.74
C LEU A 183 10.94 9.91 19.23
N HIS A 184 11.87 10.12 18.31
CA HIS A 184 13.25 10.53 18.59
C HIS A 184 13.54 11.91 18.01
N PRO A 185 14.47 12.66 18.62
CA PRO A 185 14.84 13.98 18.13
C PRO A 185 15.58 13.90 16.79
N ILE A 186 15.45 14.95 15.98
CA ILE A 186 16.19 15.18 14.72
C ILE A 186 16.97 16.48 14.81
N ILE A 187 17.92 16.69 13.90
CA ILE A 187 18.63 17.98 13.73
C ILE A 187 17.92 18.76 12.61
N PRO A 188 17.07 19.77 12.90
CA PRO A 188 16.27 20.46 11.89
C PRO A 188 17.13 21.15 10.83
N GLU A 189 18.23 21.77 11.23
CA GLU A 189 19.15 22.52 10.34
C GLU A 189 19.83 21.64 9.28
N GLN A 190 20.00 20.35 9.57
CA GLN A 190 20.60 19.38 8.65
C GLN A 190 19.56 18.49 7.96
N SER A 191 18.27 18.76 8.20
CA SER A 191 17.16 18.05 7.58
C SER A 191 16.73 18.76 6.31
N THR A 192 16.42 18.00 5.26
CA THR A 192 16.16 18.53 3.92
C THR A 192 15.00 17.79 3.27
N PHE A 193 14.41 18.35 2.22
CA PHE A 193 13.44 17.66 1.39
C PHE A 193 13.74 17.87 -0.10
N LYS A 194 13.33 16.90 -0.91
CA LYS A 194 13.47 16.93 -2.37
C LYS A 194 12.13 16.59 -3.01
N VAL A 195 11.67 17.45 -3.90
CA VAL A 195 10.47 17.22 -4.72
C VAL A 195 10.91 16.61 -6.04
N LEU A 196 10.37 15.44 -6.37
CA LEU A 196 10.56 14.73 -7.64
C LEU A 196 9.21 14.67 -8.38
N SER A 197 9.24 14.30 -9.67
CA SER A 197 8.03 14.22 -10.49
C SER A 197 7.02 13.18 -10.00
N THR A 198 7.50 12.13 -9.32
CA THR A 198 6.68 10.99 -8.87
C THR A 198 6.49 10.92 -7.36
N LYS A 199 7.28 11.66 -6.59
CA LYS A 199 7.33 11.57 -5.11
C LYS A 199 8.01 12.77 -4.47
N ILE A 200 7.81 12.95 -3.17
CA ILE A 200 8.54 13.90 -2.33
C ILE A 200 9.33 13.11 -1.29
N GLU A 201 10.64 13.31 -1.22
CA GLU A 201 11.51 12.69 -0.22
C GLU A 201 11.86 13.71 0.86
N ILE A 202 11.57 13.38 2.12
CA ILE A 202 11.89 14.18 3.30
C ILE A 202 12.98 13.42 4.06
N LYS A 203 14.16 14.03 4.20
CA LYS A 203 15.33 13.45 4.86
C LYS A 203 15.58 14.19 6.16
N MET A 204 15.47 13.48 7.27
CA MET A 204 15.72 14.00 8.61
C MET A 204 17.03 13.46 9.14
N LYS A 205 17.87 14.35 9.67
CA LYS A 205 19.18 13.98 10.24
C LYS A 205 18.99 13.48 11.68
N LYS A 206 19.53 12.32 12.00
CA LYS A 206 19.57 11.81 13.38
C LYS A 206 20.74 12.46 14.14
N PRO A 207 20.54 12.85 15.42
CA PRO A 207 21.64 13.30 16.28
C PRO A 207 22.55 12.15 16.70
N GLU A 208 21.97 10.96 16.91
CA GLU A 208 22.68 9.75 17.33
C GLU A 208 22.40 8.58 16.38
N ALA A 209 23.35 7.64 16.29
CA ALA A 209 23.25 6.43 15.48
C ALA A 209 22.35 5.36 16.14
N VAL A 210 21.11 5.73 16.42
CA VAL A 210 20.09 4.88 17.05
C VAL A 210 19.14 4.34 15.98
N ARG A 211 18.75 3.07 16.12
CA ARG A 211 17.72 2.45 15.29
C ARG A 211 16.33 2.77 15.83
N TRP A 212 15.51 3.41 15.02
CA TRP A 212 14.13 3.75 15.39
C TRP A 212 13.24 2.52 15.17
N GLU A 213 12.59 2.02 16.22
CA GLU A 213 11.59 0.93 16.08
C GLU A 213 10.26 1.46 15.54
N LYS A 214 9.93 2.72 15.85
CA LYS A 214 8.75 3.43 15.39
C LYS A 214 9.11 4.86 15.00
N LEU A 215 8.43 5.39 13.98
CA LEU A 215 8.61 6.77 13.54
C LEU A 215 7.93 7.77 14.50
N GLU A 216 6.73 7.43 15.00
CA GLU A 216 5.89 8.30 15.83
C GLU A 216 5.59 7.70 17.21
N GLY A 217 5.46 8.55 18.23
CA GLY A 217 5.07 8.12 19.58
C GLY A 217 5.02 9.24 20.62
N GLN A 218 4.38 8.98 21.76
CA GLN A 218 4.17 9.92 22.86
C GLN A 218 4.93 9.40 24.10
N GLY A 219 6.08 9.98 24.40
CA GLY A 219 6.82 9.72 25.66
C GLY A 219 7.86 8.59 25.61
N ASP A 220 8.81 8.73 26.54
CA ASP A 220 10.11 8.07 26.80
C ASP A 220 10.77 7.19 25.74
N VAL A 221 12.04 7.53 25.48
CA VAL A 221 12.97 6.81 24.61
C VAL A 221 13.10 5.37 25.14
N PRO A 222 12.56 4.35 24.46
CA PRO A 222 12.88 2.98 24.79
C PRO A 222 14.39 2.82 24.59
N ASN A 223 15.05 2.14 25.53
CA ASN A 223 16.51 1.99 25.61
C ASN A 223 17.14 1.89 24.21
N PRO A 224 17.94 2.88 23.78
CA PRO A 224 18.39 2.97 22.39
C PRO A 224 19.25 1.75 22.04
N LYS A 225 18.78 0.92 21.11
CA LYS A 225 19.61 -0.12 20.53
C LYS A 225 20.56 0.56 19.53
N PRO A 226 21.89 0.52 19.76
CA PRO A 226 22.83 1.00 18.77
C PRO A 226 22.66 0.17 17.48
N PHE A 227 23.03 0.78 16.35
CA PHE A 227 23.12 0.08 15.07
C PHE A 227 24.27 -0.95 15.14
N THR A 228 24.05 -2.10 15.78
CA THR A 228 24.97 -3.24 15.75
C THR A 228 24.60 -4.13 14.58
N ALA A 229 25.57 -4.46 13.73
CA ALA A 229 25.41 -5.54 12.75
C ALA A 229 25.02 -6.83 13.50
N ASP A 230 23.94 -7.49 13.09
CA ASP A 230 23.44 -8.72 13.70
C ASP A 230 24.46 -9.87 13.52
N VAL A 231 25.41 -10.02 14.45
CA VAL A 231 26.31 -11.19 14.51
C VAL A 231 25.66 -12.37 15.26
N LYS A 232 24.39 -12.24 15.70
CA LYS A 232 23.70 -13.29 16.45
C LYS A 232 22.28 -13.53 15.94
N ASN A 233 22.17 -14.24 14.83
CA ASN A 233 21.01 -15.08 14.52
C ASN A 233 21.50 -16.37 13.86
N LEU A 234 22.15 -17.23 14.64
CA LEU A 234 22.24 -18.66 14.35
C LEU A 234 20.84 -19.25 14.57
N TYR A 235 20.08 -19.38 13.48
CA TYR A 235 18.86 -20.17 13.44
C TYR A 235 19.25 -21.65 13.31
N PRO A 236 18.67 -22.60 14.08
CA PRO A 236 18.86 -24.01 13.77
C PRO A 236 17.99 -24.31 12.54
N SER A 237 18.54 -24.10 11.36
CA SER A 237 17.88 -24.44 10.11
C SER A 237 17.83 -25.95 9.98
N SER A 238 16.61 -26.51 9.89
CA SER A 238 16.36 -27.93 9.62
C SER A 238 16.66 -28.36 8.17
N SER A 239 17.58 -27.66 7.50
CA SER A 239 18.04 -28.01 6.16
C SER A 239 19.51 -28.41 6.20
N HIS A 240 19.80 -29.67 5.85
CA HIS A 240 21.17 -30.18 5.73
C HIS A 240 21.91 -29.67 4.46
N TYR A 241 21.49 -28.52 3.92
CA TYR A 241 22.07 -27.98 2.70
C TYR A 241 22.11 -26.46 2.75
N THR A 242 23.27 -25.93 3.13
CA THR A 242 23.60 -24.52 3.03
C THR A 242 24.08 -24.22 1.62
N ARG A 243 23.16 -23.82 0.73
CA ARG A 243 23.58 -23.20 -0.54
C ARG A 243 24.10 -21.80 -0.22
N ASN A 244 25.42 -21.64 -0.23
CA ASN A 244 26.08 -20.38 0.06
C ASN A 244 25.83 -19.40 -1.10
N TRP A 245 24.83 -18.54 -0.96
CA TRP A 245 24.43 -17.59 -1.99
C TRP A 245 25.49 -16.54 -2.30
N ASP A 246 26.35 -16.19 -1.33
CA ASP A 246 27.49 -15.28 -1.58
C ASP A 246 28.56 -15.98 -2.42
N LYS A 247 28.78 -17.28 -2.19
CA LYS A 247 29.63 -18.09 -3.06
C LYS A 247 28.99 -18.28 -4.43
N LEU A 248 27.67 -18.47 -4.51
CA LEU A 248 26.95 -18.59 -5.78
C LEU A 248 26.98 -17.28 -6.58
N VAL A 249 26.85 -16.12 -5.93
CA VAL A 249 26.95 -14.81 -6.59
C VAL A 249 28.40 -14.51 -6.98
N GLY A 250 29.37 -14.94 -6.17
CA GLY A 250 30.79 -14.92 -6.52
C GLY A 250 31.10 -15.82 -7.72
N GLU A 251 30.60 -17.05 -7.71
CA GLU A 251 30.73 -18.04 -8.78
C GLU A 251 29.98 -17.61 -10.04
N ILE A 252 28.79 -16.99 -9.95
CA ILE A 252 28.08 -16.40 -11.10
C ILE A 252 28.83 -15.20 -11.66
N LYS A 253 29.46 -14.36 -10.83
CA LYS A 253 30.29 -13.24 -11.32
C LYS A 253 31.62 -13.70 -11.91
N GLU A 254 32.18 -14.79 -11.39
CA GLU A 254 33.35 -15.46 -11.97
C GLU A 254 32.99 -16.24 -13.24
N GLU A 255 31.81 -16.87 -13.30
CA GLU A 255 31.22 -17.48 -14.50
C GLU A 255 30.83 -16.42 -15.52
N GLU A 256 30.30 -15.25 -15.18
CA GLU A 256 30.08 -14.15 -16.14
C GLU A 256 31.41 -13.57 -16.67
N LYS A 257 32.49 -13.68 -15.89
CA LYS A 257 33.84 -13.29 -16.31
C LYS A 257 34.54 -14.36 -17.14
N ASN A 258 34.28 -15.64 -16.87
CA ASN A 258 34.87 -16.81 -17.53
C ASN A 258 33.93 -17.49 -18.53
N GLU A 259 32.70 -16.99 -18.67
CA GLU A 259 31.76 -17.41 -19.70
C GLU A 259 32.44 -17.04 -21.00
N LYS A 260 32.97 -18.08 -21.64
CA LYS A 260 33.21 -18.05 -23.06
C LYS A 260 31.87 -17.70 -23.68
N LEU A 261 31.71 -16.42 -24.03
CA LEU A 261 30.68 -15.95 -24.94
C LEU A 261 30.73 -16.91 -26.14
N GLU A 262 29.83 -17.89 -26.23
CA GLU A 262 29.78 -18.78 -27.38
C GLU A 262 28.79 -18.21 -28.40
N GLY A 263 29.20 -18.25 -29.67
CA GLY A 263 28.43 -17.76 -30.81
C GLY A 263 28.84 -16.35 -31.28
N ASP A 264 27.92 -15.70 -31.99
CA ASP A 264 28.17 -14.48 -32.77
C ASP A 264 28.64 -13.29 -31.92
N ALA A 265 28.32 -13.25 -30.63
CA ALA A 265 28.70 -12.15 -29.73
C ALA A 265 30.20 -12.13 -29.40
N ALA A 266 30.83 -13.30 -29.20
CA ALA A 266 32.29 -13.38 -29.06
C ALA A 266 33.01 -13.05 -30.34
N LEU A 267 32.48 -13.52 -31.46
CA LEU A 267 33.06 -13.29 -32.77
C LEU A 267 33.03 -11.79 -33.11
N ASN A 268 31.91 -11.12 -32.83
CA ASN A 268 31.79 -9.68 -32.97
C ASN A 268 32.76 -8.90 -32.06
N LYS A 269 32.95 -9.36 -30.81
CA LYS A 269 33.91 -8.74 -29.89
C LYS A 269 35.36 -8.94 -30.35
N LEU A 270 35.67 -10.12 -30.90
CA LEU A 270 36.97 -10.40 -31.52
C LEU A 270 37.21 -9.51 -32.74
N PHE A 271 36.21 -9.30 -33.59
CA PHE A 271 36.33 -8.42 -34.75
C PHE A 271 36.48 -6.95 -34.36
N GLN A 272 35.78 -6.49 -33.33
CA GLN A 272 35.96 -5.13 -32.80
C GLN A 272 37.38 -4.91 -32.29
N GLN A 273 37.96 -5.92 -31.63
CA GLN A 273 39.33 -5.86 -31.13
C GLN A 273 40.37 -5.90 -32.27
N ILE A 274 40.17 -6.77 -33.27
CA ILE A 274 41.05 -6.80 -34.46
C ILE A 274 40.97 -5.48 -35.23
N TYR A 275 39.78 -4.84 -35.28
CA TYR A 275 39.62 -3.53 -35.91
C TYR A 275 40.27 -2.42 -35.07
N SER A 276 40.18 -2.44 -33.74
CA SER A 276 40.82 -1.42 -32.90
C SER A 276 42.35 -1.49 -32.97
N ASP A 277 42.89 -2.71 -32.91
CA ASP A 277 44.32 -2.99 -32.78
C ASP A 277 45.01 -3.13 -34.15
N GLY A 278 44.23 -3.25 -35.23
CA GLY A 278 44.72 -3.40 -36.60
C GLY A 278 45.34 -2.13 -37.19
N SER A 279 46.34 -2.32 -38.06
CA SER A 279 46.91 -1.24 -38.89
C SER A 279 45.87 -0.70 -39.87
N ASP A 280 46.13 0.48 -40.43
CA ASP A 280 45.18 1.13 -41.36
C ASP A 280 44.87 0.27 -42.60
N GLU A 281 45.82 -0.57 -43.02
CA GLU A 281 45.60 -1.54 -44.11
C GLU A 281 44.60 -2.65 -43.73
N VAL A 282 44.66 -3.14 -42.48
CA VAL A 282 43.73 -4.15 -41.96
C VAL A 282 42.33 -3.57 -41.84
N LYS A 283 42.21 -2.35 -41.30
CA LYS A 283 40.92 -1.63 -41.21
C LYS A 283 40.32 -1.41 -42.60
N ARG A 284 41.14 -1.06 -43.59
CA ARG A 284 40.72 -0.86 -44.97
C ARG A 284 40.23 -2.17 -45.62
N ALA A 285 40.92 -3.28 -45.37
CA ALA A 285 40.52 -4.61 -45.84
C ALA A 285 39.18 -5.05 -45.24
N MET A 286 39.02 -4.83 -43.93
CA MET A 286 37.81 -5.16 -43.19
C MET A 286 36.62 -4.35 -43.70
N ASN A 287 36.78 -3.04 -43.85
CA ASN A 287 35.69 -2.17 -44.34
C ASN A 287 35.30 -2.50 -45.78
N LYS A 288 36.27 -2.73 -46.67
CA LYS A 288 35.98 -3.07 -48.08
C LYS A 288 35.27 -4.43 -48.19
N SER A 289 35.79 -5.46 -47.54
CA SER A 289 35.20 -6.81 -47.59
C SER A 289 33.80 -6.84 -46.97
N PHE A 290 33.59 -6.14 -45.85
CA PHE A 290 32.29 -6.04 -45.21
C PHE A 290 31.26 -5.30 -46.08
N MET A 291 31.64 -4.17 -46.68
CA MET A 291 30.73 -3.41 -47.55
C MET A 291 30.39 -4.16 -48.85
N GLU A 292 31.37 -4.79 -49.49
CA GLU A 292 31.14 -5.50 -50.76
C GLU A 292 30.33 -6.79 -50.60
N SER A 293 30.49 -7.48 -49.47
CA SER A 293 29.75 -8.71 -49.14
C SER A 293 28.40 -8.45 -48.47
N GLY A 294 27.97 -7.20 -48.31
CA GLY A 294 26.70 -6.87 -47.64
C GLY A 294 26.69 -7.24 -46.15
N GLY A 295 27.87 -7.31 -45.52
CA GLY A 295 28.04 -7.62 -44.11
C GLY A 295 28.17 -9.11 -43.78
N THR A 296 28.33 -9.97 -44.79
CA THR A 296 28.38 -11.43 -44.61
C THR A 296 29.80 -11.99 -44.52
N VAL A 297 30.80 -11.28 -45.07
CA VAL A 297 32.20 -11.74 -45.13
C VAL A 297 33.15 -10.65 -44.65
N LEU A 298 34.10 -11.01 -43.79
CA LEU A 298 35.08 -10.09 -43.22
C LEU A 298 36.50 -10.64 -43.38
N SER A 299 37.38 -9.88 -44.03
CA SER A 299 38.77 -10.27 -44.28
C SER A 299 39.76 -9.18 -43.82
N THR A 300 40.87 -9.61 -43.24
CA THR A 300 41.92 -8.73 -42.69
C THR A 300 43.11 -8.54 -43.65
N ASN A 301 43.13 -9.23 -44.80
CA ASN A 301 44.27 -9.21 -45.72
C ASN A 301 44.03 -8.29 -46.93
N TRP A 302 44.59 -7.08 -46.90
CA TRP A 302 44.42 -6.07 -47.96
C TRP A 302 45.01 -6.49 -49.31
N SER A 303 46.10 -7.26 -49.34
CA SER A 303 46.75 -7.66 -50.60
C SER A 303 45.85 -8.53 -51.48
N ASP A 304 44.91 -9.22 -50.85
CA ASP A 304 43.96 -10.13 -51.46
C ASP A 304 42.64 -9.40 -51.80
N VAL A 305 41.95 -8.84 -50.80
CA VAL A 305 40.66 -8.14 -51.03
C VAL A 305 40.81 -6.79 -51.72
N GLY A 306 42.02 -6.23 -51.78
CA GLY A 306 42.29 -5.01 -52.55
C GLY A 306 42.09 -5.22 -54.05
N LYS A 307 42.40 -6.42 -54.56
CA LYS A 307 42.43 -6.74 -56.01
C LYS A 307 41.18 -7.48 -56.51
N ARG A 308 40.52 -8.28 -55.65
CA ARG A 308 39.29 -9.01 -56.00
C ARG A 308 38.06 -8.41 -55.33
N LYS A 309 36.88 -8.65 -55.92
CA LYS A 309 35.59 -8.30 -55.30
C LYS A 309 35.17 -9.41 -54.35
N VAL A 310 34.69 -9.05 -53.16
CA VAL A 310 34.24 -10.04 -52.18
C VAL A 310 32.76 -10.38 -52.44
N GLU A 311 32.47 -11.66 -52.63
CA GLU A 311 31.11 -12.17 -52.88
C GLU A 311 30.31 -12.29 -51.58
N ILE A 312 28.99 -12.18 -51.70
CA ILE A 312 28.05 -12.31 -50.59
C ILE A 312 27.90 -13.79 -50.26
N ASN A 313 28.27 -14.19 -49.05
CA ASN A 313 28.16 -15.58 -48.60
C ASN A 313 27.49 -15.61 -47.23
N PRO A 314 26.14 -15.61 -47.18
CA PRO A 314 25.41 -15.57 -45.92
C PRO A 314 25.60 -16.90 -45.15
N PRO A 315 25.46 -16.88 -43.81
CA PRO A 315 25.51 -18.09 -42.99
C PRO A 315 24.42 -19.11 -43.41
N ASP A 316 24.69 -20.41 -43.22
CA ASP A 316 23.87 -21.51 -43.76
C ASP A 316 22.36 -21.46 -43.42
N ASP A 317 21.98 -20.74 -42.35
CA ASP A 317 20.58 -20.56 -41.90
C ASP A 317 19.91 -19.27 -42.40
N MET A 318 20.55 -18.49 -43.30
CA MET A 318 20.01 -17.20 -43.79
C MET A 318 20.09 -17.03 -45.32
N GLU A 319 18.97 -16.71 -45.95
CA GLU A 319 18.91 -16.35 -47.37
C GLU A 319 19.06 -14.84 -47.59
N TRP A 320 20.02 -14.44 -48.42
CA TRP A 320 20.18 -13.04 -48.80
C TRP A 320 19.02 -12.56 -49.68
N LYS A 321 18.21 -11.63 -49.18
CA LYS A 321 17.18 -10.94 -49.98
C LYS A 321 17.66 -9.57 -50.43
N LYS A 322 17.66 -9.36 -51.74
CA LYS A 322 17.93 -8.07 -52.38
C LYS A 322 16.64 -7.25 -52.41
N TYR A 323 16.60 -6.14 -51.66
CA TYR A 323 15.49 -5.19 -51.65
C TYR A 323 15.59 -4.19 -52.80
#